data_AF-M1BZD5-F1
#
_entry.id   AF-M1BZD5-F1
#
_cell.length_a   1.000
_cell.length_b   1.000
_cell.length_c   1.000
_cell.angle_alpha   90.00
_cell.angle_beta   90.00
_cell.angle_gamma   90.00
#
_symmetry.space_group_name_H-M   'P 1'
#
loop_
_entity.id
_entity.type
_entity.pdbx_description
1 polymer ?
#
loop_
_entity_poly.entity_id
_entity_poly.type
_entity_poly.pdbx_seq_one_letter_code
_entity_poly.pdbx_strand_id
1 'polypeptide(L)'
;MTLSFPLTSFASSETTIPTSTKLNLEAILVSIDDFFTKYPFFVAGVTFIWLVVIPLAEEYLQKYKFISAVEAFAKLRDDPTSQLLDIRDNKSLAYLPSPSLRMFNKSVMQVEFRQGDEDAFVKSVFQKFNDPQNTTLCVIDK
;
A
#
# COMPACT_ATOMS: atom_id res chain seq x y z
N MET A 1 35.63 18.35 0.97
CA MET A 1 34.19 18.70 0.92
C MET A 1 33.48 17.88 1.99
N THR A 2 33.22 18.49 3.15
CA THR A 2 32.59 17.84 4.30
C THR A 2 31.24 18.52 4.53
N LEU A 3 30.16 17.76 4.36
CA LEU A 3 28.79 18.19 4.62
C LEU A 3 28.56 18.24 6.13
N SER A 4 28.33 19.45 6.68
CA SER A 4 27.94 19.66 8.07
C SER A 4 26.42 19.69 8.15
N PHE A 5 25.82 18.65 8.73
CA PHE A 5 24.40 18.66 9.09
C PHE A 5 24.24 19.23 10.51
N PRO A 6 23.25 20.10 10.79
CA PRO A 6 22.98 20.53 12.16
C PRO A 6 22.34 19.39 12.94
N LEU A 7 22.97 18.96 14.04
CA LEU A 7 22.34 18.08 15.02
C LEU A 7 21.14 18.81 15.64
N THR A 8 19.96 18.20 15.52
CA THR A 8 18.77 18.54 16.31
C THR A 8 19.10 18.33 17.79
N SER A 9 19.29 19.42 18.51
CA SER A 9 19.43 19.41 19.97
C SER A 9 18.08 19.06 20.58
N PHE A 10 17.87 17.80 20.93
CA PHE A 10 16.90 17.45 21.96
C PHE A 10 17.42 18.04 23.27
N ALA A 11 16.80 19.12 23.73
CA ALA A 11 17.01 19.61 25.08
C ALA A 11 16.51 18.53 26.03
N SER A 12 17.43 17.67 26.47
CA SER A 12 17.22 16.73 27.56
C SER A 12 17.02 17.56 28.82
N SER A 13 15.77 17.78 29.22
CA SER A 13 15.49 18.11 30.60
C SER A 13 16.07 16.97 31.44
N GLU A 14 16.92 17.32 32.41
CA GLU A 14 17.55 16.37 33.32
C GLU A 14 16.49 15.49 33.98
N THR A 15 16.27 14.30 33.43
CA THR A 15 15.68 13.21 34.18
C THR A 15 16.82 12.64 35.00
N THR A 16 17.07 13.25 36.16
CA THR A 16 17.63 12.49 37.28
C THR A 16 16.67 11.33 37.46
N ILE A 17 17.03 10.11 37.08
CA ILE A 17 16.23 8.91 37.36
C ILE A 17 16.32 8.71 38.88
N PRO A 18 15.30 9.08 39.68
CA PRO A 18 15.31 8.75 41.09
C PRO A 18 14.76 7.34 41.18
N THR A 19 15.54 6.43 41.73
CA THR A 19 15.15 5.08 42.10
C THR A 19 14.08 5.12 43.20
N SER A 20 12.86 5.55 42.86
CA SER A 20 11.65 5.57 43.68
C SER A 20 10.42 5.66 42.75
N THR A 21 10.01 4.50 42.24
CA THR A 21 8.83 4.33 41.38
C THR A 21 7.53 4.58 42.15
N LYS A 22 7.15 5.85 42.35
CA LYS A 22 5.78 6.24 42.71
C LYS A 22 5.20 7.04 41.54
N LEU A 23 4.66 6.32 40.56
CA LEU A 23 3.92 6.92 39.45
C LEU A 23 2.65 7.56 40.03
N ASN A 24 2.56 8.88 40.01
CA ASN A 24 1.38 9.60 40.48
C ASN A 24 0.35 9.66 39.34
N LEU A 25 -0.59 8.71 39.32
CA LEU A 25 -1.61 8.61 38.27
C LEU A 25 -2.44 9.89 38.13
N GLU A 26 -2.73 10.58 39.23
CA GLU A 26 -3.49 11.84 39.21
C GLU A 26 -2.75 12.95 38.46
N ALA A 27 -1.44 13.08 38.67
CA ALA A 27 -0.64 14.08 37.98
C ALA A 27 -0.55 13.79 36.47
N ILE A 28 -0.52 12.51 36.09
CA ILE A 28 -0.54 12.08 34.69
C ILE A 28 -1.91 12.41 34.05
N LEU A 29 -3.01 12.12 34.73
CA LEU A 29 -4.37 12.43 34.26
C LEU A 29 -4.56 13.93 34.02
N VAL A 30 -4.15 14.77 34.98
CA VAL A 30 -4.22 16.24 34.85
C VAL A 30 -3.36 16.73 33.68
N SER A 31 -2.18 16.14 33.49
CA SER A 31 -1.30 16.52 32.38
C SER A 31 -1.89 16.17 31.00
N ILE A 32 -2.65 15.07 30.89
CA ILE A 32 -3.33 14.69 29.65
C ILE A 32 -4.49 15.65 29.35
N ASP A 33 -5.27 16.02 30.35
CA ASP A 33 -6.40 16.96 30.20
C ASP A 33 -5.94 18.37 29.80
N ASP A 34 -4.86 18.86 30.43
CA ASP A 34 -4.22 20.12 30.06
C ASP A 34 -3.69 20.07 28.62
N PHE A 35 -3.08 18.96 28.20
CA PHE A 35 -2.61 18.77 26.84
C PHE A 35 -3.75 18.81 25.80
N PHE A 36 -4.89 18.19 26.09
CA PHE A 36 -6.05 18.19 25.18
C PHE A 36 -6.66 19.59 25.05
N THR A 37 -6.70 20.33 26.14
CA THR A 37 -7.19 21.72 26.16
C THR A 37 -6.24 22.67 25.44
N LYS A 38 -4.93 22.48 25.60
CA LYS A 38 -3.88 23.34 25.01
C LYS A 38 -3.67 23.08 23.52
N TYR A 39 -3.86 21.85 23.05
CA TYR A 39 -3.63 21.44 21.66
C TYR A 39 -4.83 20.74 21.02
N PRO A 40 -6.01 21.38 20.97
CA PRO A 40 -7.24 20.74 20.51
C PRO A 40 -7.15 20.27 19.05
N PHE A 41 -6.49 21.04 18.19
CA PHE A 41 -6.31 20.68 16.77
C PHE A 41 -5.36 19.50 16.55
N PHE A 42 -4.34 19.34 17.40
CA PHE A 42 -3.43 18.20 17.30
C PHE A 42 -4.17 16.91 17.65
N VAL A 43 -4.90 16.91 18.77
CA VAL A 43 -5.70 15.77 19.20
C VAL A 43 -6.77 15.43 18.17
N ALA A 44 -7.49 16.43 17.66
CA ALA A 44 -8.48 16.24 16.59
C ALA A 44 -7.85 15.66 15.32
N GLY A 45 -6.67 16.15 14.93
CA GLY A 45 -5.94 15.68 13.75
C GLY A 45 -5.50 14.22 13.88
N VAL A 46 -4.87 13.84 15.00
CA VAL A 46 -4.47 12.46 15.26
C VAL A 46 -5.69 11.54 15.30
N THR A 47 -6.76 11.97 15.97
CA THR A 47 -8.01 11.20 16.04
C THR A 47 -8.63 11.01 14.67
N PHE A 48 -8.64 12.04 13.82
CA PHE A 48 -9.13 11.96 12.45
C PHE A 48 -8.27 11.01 11.58
N ILE A 49 -6.95 11.09 11.70
CA ILE A 49 -6.05 10.18 10.98
C ILE A 49 -6.35 8.73 11.39
N TRP A 50 -6.49 8.48 12.68
CA TRP A 50 -6.73 7.14 13.20
C TRP A 50 -8.11 6.58 12.82
N LEU A 51 -9.17 7.39 12.89
CA LEU A 51 -10.53 6.93 12.61
C LEU A 51 -10.91 6.95 11.13
N VAL A 52 -10.25 7.77 10.30
CA VAL A 52 -10.66 7.98 8.90
C VAL A 52 -9.52 7.66 7.94
N VAL A 53 -8.37 8.30 8.10
CA VAL A 53 -7.29 8.20 7.10
C VAL A 53 -6.71 6.79 7.05
N ILE A 54 -6.42 6.17 8.20
CA ILE A 54 -5.88 4.81 8.27
C ILE A 54 -6.85 3.79 7.66
N PRO A 55 -8.13 3.68 8.10
CA PRO A 55 -9.04 2.69 7.52
C PRO A 55 -9.31 2.94 6.03
N LEU A 56 -9.41 4.21 5.62
CA LEU A 56 -9.58 4.53 4.21
C LEU A 56 -8.35 4.16 3.38
N ALA A 57 -7.15 4.39 3.91
CA ALA A 57 -5.91 3.99 3.27
C ALA A 57 -5.79 2.46 3.21
N GLU A 58 -6.15 1.73 4.26
CA GLU A 58 -6.18 0.27 4.23
C GLU A 58 -7.14 -0.25 3.16
N GLU A 59 -8.37 0.26 3.07
CA GLU A 59 -9.34 -0.17 2.06
C GLU A 59 -8.87 0.16 0.62
N TYR A 60 -8.31 1.35 0.41
CA TYR A 60 -7.82 1.76 -0.92
C TYR A 60 -6.54 1.02 -1.32
N LEU A 61 -5.59 0.82 -0.40
CA LEU A 61 -4.34 0.13 -0.68
C LEU A 61 -4.52 -1.39 -0.76
N GLN A 62 -5.52 -1.97 -0.08
CA GLN A 62 -5.84 -3.40 -0.22
C GLN A 62 -6.25 -3.78 -1.64
N LYS A 63 -6.82 -2.86 -2.42
CA LYS A 63 -7.17 -3.11 -3.83
C LYS A 63 -5.94 -3.38 -4.70
N TYR A 64 -4.77 -2.86 -4.32
CA TYR A 64 -3.53 -2.98 -5.08
C TYR A 64 -2.41 -3.52 -4.18
N LYS A 65 -2.20 -4.83 -4.24
CA LYS A 65 -1.13 -5.48 -3.47
C LYS A 65 0.04 -5.85 -4.38
N PHE A 66 1.21 -5.27 -4.11
CA PHE A 66 2.46 -5.79 -4.67
C PHE A 66 2.76 -7.17 -4.08
N ILE A 67 2.89 -8.17 -4.94
CA ILE A 67 3.15 -9.56 -4.55
C ILE A 67 4.36 -10.08 -5.31
N SER A 68 5.06 -11.03 -4.69
CA SER A 68 6.15 -11.72 -5.39
C SER A 68 5.60 -12.57 -6.53
N ALA A 69 6.40 -12.82 -7.56
CA ALA A 69 6.00 -13.67 -8.69
C ALA A 69 5.57 -15.09 -8.25
N VAL A 70 6.22 -15.62 -7.20
CA VAL A 70 5.89 -16.94 -6.64
C VAL A 70 4.52 -16.92 -5.94
N GLU A 71 4.24 -15.88 -5.14
CA GLU A 71 2.94 -15.71 -4.49
C GLU A 71 1.84 -15.44 -5.53
N ALA A 72 2.12 -14.64 -6.57
CA ALA A 72 1.21 -14.40 -7.69
C ALA A 72 0.86 -15.69 -8.42
N PHE A 73 1.87 -16.52 -8.72
CA PHE A 73 1.67 -17.80 -9.35
C PHE A 73 0.85 -18.77 -8.48
N ALA A 74 1.10 -18.79 -7.17
CA ALA A 74 0.29 -19.56 -6.23
C ALA A 74 -1.17 -19.10 -6.23
N LYS A 75 -1.44 -17.79 -6.19
CA LYS A 75 -2.80 -17.23 -6.30
C LYS A 75 -3.46 -17.57 -7.64
N LEU A 76 -2.72 -17.49 -8.74
CA LEU A 76 -3.19 -17.86 -10.07
C LEU A 76 -3.56 -19.33 -10.18
N ARG A 77 -2.92 -20.20 -9.40
CA ARG A 77 -3.28 -21.62 -9.31
C ARG A 77 -4.48 -21.87 -8.40
N ASP A 78 -4.48 -21.25 -7.22
CA ASP A 78 -5.39 -21.62 -6.14
C ASP A 78 -6.76 -20.93 -6.25
N ASP A 79 -6.82 -19.71 -6.78
CA ASP A 79 -8.06 -18.94 -6.94
C ASP A 79 -8.55 -19.02 -8.41
N PRO A 80 -9.72 -19.59 -8.73
CA PRO A 80 -10.21 -19.68 -10.10
C PRO A 80 -10.56 -18.33 -10.74
N THR A 81 -10.90 -17.29 -9.96
CA THR A 81 -11.27 -15.97 -10.50
C THR A 81 -10.06 -15.09 -10.82
N SER A 82 -8.86 -15.52 -10.42
CA SER A 82 -7.64 -14.79 -10.73
C SER A 82 -7.19 -14.99 -12.18
N GLN A 83 -6.79 -13.91 -12.84
CA GLN A 83 -6.28 -13.89 -14.21
C GLN A 83 -4.99 -13.08 -14.33
N LEU A 84 -4.17 -13.43 -15.32
CA LEU A 84 -2.91 -12.76 -15.60
C LEU A 84 -3.08 -11.74 -16.72
N LEU A 85 -2.75 -10.48 -16.43
CA LEU A 85 -2.72 -9.38 -17.38
C LEU A 85 -1.26 -9.01 -17.66
N ASP A 86 -0.83 -9.24 -18.89
CA ASP A 86 0.50 -8.88 -19.38
C ASP A 86 0.42 -7.53 -20.09
N ILE A 87 1.03 -6.50 -19.49
CA ILE A 87 0.99 -5.11 -19.99
C ILE A 87 2.22 -4.72 -20.80
N ARG A 88 3.17 -5.65 -20.97
CA ARG A 88 4.45 -5.40 -21.64
C ARG A 88 4.26 -5.06 -23.11
N ASP A 89 5.21 -4.31 -23.65
CA ASP A 89 5.22 -3.92 -25.04
C ASP A 89 5.54 -5.10 -25.97
N ASN A 90 5.05 -5.01 -27.21
CA ASN A 90 5.26 -6.04 -28.22
C ASN A 90 6.74 -6.38 -28.48
N LYS A 91 7.68 -5.43 -28.27
CA LYS A 91 9.11 -5.72 -28.42
C LYS A 91 9.60 -6.61 -27.27
N SER A 92 9.24 -6.29 -26.03
CA SER A 92 9.55 -7.13 -24.86
C SER A 92 8.98 -8.55 -25.01
N LEU A 93 7.80 -8.68 -25.60
CA LEU A 93 7.16 -9.97 -25.87
C LEU A 93 7.88 -10.80 -26.95
N ALA A 94 8.52 -10.13 -27.91
CA ALA A 94 9.36 -10.77 -28.91
C ALA A 94 10.65 -11.34 -28.30
N TYR A 95 11.18 -10.72 -27.24
CA TYR A 95 12.35 -11.22 -26.51
C TYR A 95 11.98 -12.28 -25.47
N LEU A 96 10.91 -12.04 -24.70
CA LEU A 96 10.44 -12.94 -23.65
C LEU A 96 8.93 -13.17 -23.82
N PRO A 97 8.52 -14.36 -24.32
CA PRO A 97 7.11 -14.72 -24.46
C PRO A 97 6.34 -14.56 -23.14
N SER A 98 5.03 -14.29 -23.25
CA SER A 98 4.15 -14.28 -22.08
C SER A 98 4.17 -15.64 -21.36
N PRO A 99 4.10 -15.64 -20.01
CA PRO A 99 4.00 -16.87 -19.25
C PRO A 99 2.82 -17.74 -19.70
N SER A 100 2.95 -19.06 -19.59
CA SER A 100 1.87 -19.98 -19.92
C SER A 100 1.15 -20.44 -18.65
N LEU A 101 -0.16 -20.21 -18.57
CA LEU A 101 -1.04 -20.72 -17.51
C LEU A 101 -1.93 -21.88 -17.98
N ARG A 102 -1.58 -22.51 -19.11
CA ARG A 102 -2.35 -23.63 -19.69
C ARG A 102 -2.51 -24.80 -18.75
N MET A 103 -1.54 -25.02 -17.86
CA MET A 103 -1.61 -26.06 -16.81
C MET A 103 -2.80 -25.90 -15.85
N PHE A 104 -3.35 -24.68 -15.73
CA PHE A 104 -4.50 -24.38 -14.88
C PHE A 104 -5.76 -24.05 -15.69
N ASN A 105 -5.77 -24.35 -17.00
CA ASN A 105 -6.84 -23.98 -17.94
C ASN A 105 -7.16 -22.47 -17.97
N LYS A 106 -6.16 -21.62 -17.69
CA LYS A 106 -6.30 -20.17 -17.71
C LYS A 106 -5.58 -19.58 -18.91
N SER A 107 -6.18 -18.54 -19.49
CA SER A 107 -5.56 -17.73 -20.52
C SER A 107 -4.82 -16.54 -19.90
N VAL A 108 -3.79 -16.07 -20.61
CA VAL A 108 -3.12 -14.81 -20.30
C VAL A 108 -3.69 -13.74 -21.21
N MET A 109 -4.12 -12.64 -20.61
CA MET A 109 -4.65 -11.49 -21.33
C MET A 109 -3.50 -10.54 -21.62
N GLN A 110 -3.22 -10.32 -22.90
CA GLN A 110 -2.18 -9.41 -23.35
C GLN A 110 -2.82 -8.11 -23.81
N VAL A 111 -2.45 -7.00 -23.16
CA VAL A 111 -2.90 -5.65 -23.50
C VAL A 111 -1.73 -4.71 -23.29
N GLU A 112 -1.12 -4.22 -24.37
CA GLU A 112 -0.01 -3.27 -24.26
C GLU A 112 -0.47 -1.99 -23.55
N PHE A 113 0.24 -1.61 -22.47
CA PHE A 113 0.01 -0.33 -21.80
C PHE A 113 0.92 0.76 -22.39
N ARG A 114 0.31 1.90 -22.76
CA ARG A 114 1.04 3.09 -23.23
C ARG A 114 0.67 4.29 -22.37
N GLN A 115 1.70 5.00 -21.90
CA GLN A 115 1.52 6.21 -21.12
C GLN A 115 0.83 7.29 -21.98
N GLY A 116 -0.30 7.81 -21.50
CA GLY A 116 -1.15 8.75 -22.22
C GLY A 116 -2.38 8.15 -22.90
N ASP A 117 -2.56 6.82 -22.86
CA ASP A 117 -3.74 6.12 -23.42
C ASP A 117 -4.49 5.31 -22.35
N GLU A 118 -4.55 5.85 -21.13
CA GLU A 118 -5.09 5.18 -19.94
C GLU A 118 -6.57 4.80 -20.13
N ASP A 119 -7.39 5.71 -20.66
CA ASP A 119 -8.82 5.47 -20.84
C ASP A 119 -9.10 4.35 -21.86
N ALA A 120 -8.36 4.31 -22.96
CA ALA A 120 -8.54 3.27 -23.97
C ALA A 120 -7.99 1.92 -23.50
N PHE A 121 -6.90 1.93 -22.73
CA PHE A 121 -6.36 0.74 -22.09
C PHE A 121 -7.40 0.12 -21.14
N VAL A 122 -7.95 0.92 -20.22
CA VAL A 122 -8.96 0.47 -19.27
C VAL A 122 -10.16 -0.11 -20.02
N LYS A 123 -10.67 0.58 -21.04
CA LYS A 123 -11.77 0.07 -21.87
C LYS A 123 -11.44 -1.28 -22.52
N SER A 124 -10.23 -1.43 -23.05
CA SER A 124 -9.77 -2.67 -23.71
C SER A 124 -9.64 -3.83 -22.72
N VAL A 125 -9.18 -3.56 -21.50
CA VAL A 125 -9.14 -4.53 -20.39
C VAL A 125 -10.56 -4.94 -20.03
N PHE A 126 -11.46 -4.00 -19.74
CA PHE A 126 -12.85 -4.28 -19.38
C PHE A 126 -13.60 -5.12 -20.42
N GLN A 127 -13.36 -4.89 -21.71
CA GLN A 127 -13.98 -5.67 -22.79
C GLN A 127 -13.52 -7.14 -22.83
N LYS A 128 -12.36 -7.47 -22.28
CA LYS A 128 -11.82 -8.84 -22.25
C LYS A 128 -12.32 -9.67 -21.06
N PHE A 129 -12.89 -9.02 -20.03
CA PHE A 129 -13.40 -9.71 -18.83
C PHE A 129 -14.92 -9.76 -18.83
N ASN A 130 -15.47 -10.97 -18.66
CA ASN A 130 -16.92 -11.16 -18.53
C ASN A 130 -17.46 -10.64 -17.19
N ASP A 131 -16.69 -10.76 -16.12
CA ASP A 131 -17.03 -10.27 -14.78
C ASP A 131 -15.86 -9.49 -14.16
N PRO A 132 -15.71 -8.20 -14.49
CA PRO A 132 -14.59 -7.40 -14.03
C PRO A 132 -14.66 -7.06 -12.53
N GLN A 133 -15.83 -7.19 -11.88
CA GLN A 133 -16.01 -6.81 -10.47
C GLN A 133 -15.53 -7.89 -9.50
N ASN A 134 -15.56 -9.16 -9.93
CA ASN A 134 -15.17 -10.30 -9.09
C ASN A 134 -13.87 -10.99 -9.54
N THR A 135 -13.17 -10.43 -10.54
CA THR A 135 -11.94 -10.97 -11.10
C THR A 135 -10.72 -10.29 -10.47
N THR A 136 -9.80 -11.08 -9.91
CA THR A 136 -8.51 -10.57 -9.42
C THR A 136 -7.49 -10.53 -10.57
N LEU A 137 -6.91 -9.36 -10.86
CA LEU A 137 -5.90 -9.20 -11.90
C LEU A 137 -4.49 -9.23 -11.33
N CYS A 138 -3.69 -10.19 -11.78
CA CYS A 138 -2.24 -10.19 -11.58
C CYS A 138 -1.58 -9.49 -12.77
N VAL A 139 -0.94 -8.34 -12.52
CA VAL A 139 -0.32 -7.54 -13.58
C VAL A 139 1.17 -7.85 -13.69
N ILE A 140 1.65 -8.11 -14.90
CA ILE A 140 3.08 -8.20 -15.21
C ILE A 140 3.50 -6.95 -15.97
N ASP A 141 4.43 -6.22 -15.37
CA ASP A 141 5.16 -5.12 -15.99
C ASP A 141 6.64 -5.53 -16.22
N LYS A 142 7.41 -4.67 -16.89
CA LYS A 142 8.81 -4.80 -17.29
C LYS A 142 9.73 -5.54 -16.32
#